data_AF-A0A2A5AWK1-F1
#
_entry.id   AF-A0A2A5AWK1-F1
#
_cell.length_a   1.000
_cell.length_b   1.000
_cell.length_c   1.000
_cell.angle_alpha   90.00
_cell.angle_beta   90.00
_cell.angle_gamma   90.00
#
_symmetry.space_group_name_H-M   'P 1'
#
loop_
_entity.id
_entity.type
_entity.pdbx_description
1 polymer ?
#
loop_
_entity_poly.entity_id
_entity_poly.type
_entity_poly.pdbx_seq_one_letter_code
_entity_poly.pdbx_strand_id
1 'polypeptide(L)'
;MFPKLAITFAVILYAIAVPILEFNATHVFNPDWTPHALIHEVWQLFTNSSLGILCLWLTWNQGKIILSTVISLFITGSFLIAFALQDTYGGSMKFLDGSEKTLLGFNIGVIGFGSVVILLGLVLFFEYRKNNT
;
A
#
# COMPACT_ATOMS: atom_id res chain seq x y z
N MET A 1 -19.11 -7.87 9.38
CA MET A 1 -18.78 -6.43 9.29
C MET A 1 -17.27 -6.18 9.34
N PHE A 2 -16.57 -6.76 10.31
CA PHE A 2 -15.11 -6.61 10.49
C PHE A 2 -14.26 -6.72 9.20
N PRO A 3 -14.41 -7.75 8.34
CA PRO A 3 -13.62 -7.87 7.10
C PRO A 3 -13.76 -6.66 6.17
N LYS A 4 -14.99 -6.14 6.02
CA LYS A 4 -15.27 -4.98 5.18
C LYS A 4 -14.57 -3.73 5.70
N LEU A 5 -14.60 -3.52 7.02
CA LEU A 5 -13.94 -2.38 7.66
C LEU A 5 -12.41 -2.48 7.56
N ALA A 6 -11.84 -3.66 7.75
CA ALA A 6 -10.41 -3.90 7.59
C ALA A 6 -9.93 -3.62 6.15
N ILE A 7 -10.69 -4.07 5.14
CA ILE A 7 -10.40 -3.76 3.73
C ILE A 7 -10.54 -2.27 3.47
N THR A 8 -11.59 -1.60 3.96
CA THR A 8 -11.75 -0.16 3.79
C THR A 8 -10.62 0.62 4.43
N PHE A 9 -10.16 0.23 5.62
CA PHE A 9 -8.98 0.82 6.26
C PHE A 9 -7.72 0.66 5.40
N ALA A 10 -7.48 -0.54 4.88
CA ALA A 10 -6.37 -0.80 3.96
C ALA A 10 -6.44 0.09 2.71
N VAL A 11 -7.62 0.18 2.08
CA VAL A 11 -7.86 1.04 0.91
C VAL A 11 -7.57 2.50 1.24
N ILE A 12 -8.06 3.02 2.37
CA ILE A 12 -7.81 4.41 2.76
C ILE A 12 -6.30 4.67 2.89
N LEU A 13 -5.53 3.72 3.44
CA LEU A 13 -4.09 3.87 3.53
C LEU A 13 -3.45 4.02 2.14
N TYR A 14 -3.61 3.05 1.23
CA TYR A 14 -2.87 3.05 -0.04
C TYR A 14 -3.49 3.93 -1.14
N ALA A 15 -4.81 4.14 -1.13
CA ALA A 15 -5.54 4.88 -2.18
C ALA A 15 -5.77 6.35 -1.83
N ILE A 16 -5.54 6.77 -0.58
CA ILE A 16 -5.77 8.15 -0.15
C ILE A 16 -4.57 8.67 0.63
N ALA A 17 -4.19 8.03 1.74
CA ALA A 17 -3.13 8.54 2.60
C ALA A 17 -1.79 8.59 1.86
N VAL A 18 -1.43 7.55 1.11
CA VAL A 18 -0.20 7.52 0.29
C VAL A 18 -0.22 8.64 -0.75
N PRO A 19 -1.21 8.78 -1.65
CA PRO A 19 -1.28 9.93 -2.56
C PRO A 19 -1.12 11.30 -1.89
N ILE A 20 -1.71 11.52 -0.71
CA ILE A 20 -1.54 12.78 0.04
C ILE A 20 -0.08 12.96 0.49
N LEU A 21 0.58 11.89 0.95
CA LEU A 21 1.97 11.89 1.39
C LEU A 21 2.97 12.03 0.24
N GLU A 22 2.60 11.65 -0.98
CA GLU A 22 3.45 11.66 -2.17
C GLU A 22 3.23 12.93 -3.04
N PHE A 23 2.11 13.62 -2.89
CA PHE A 23 1.82 14.82 -3.69
C PHE A 23 2.49 16.08 -3.11
N ASN A 24 3.81 16.19 -3.23
CA ASN A 24 4.60 17.33 -2.75
C ASN A 24 5.97 17.45 -3.46
N ALA A 25 6.74 18.47 -3.03
CA ALA A 25 8.04 18.83 -3.60
C ALA A 25 9.16 17.80 -3.37
N THR A 26 9.00 16.85 -2.44
CA THR A 26 10.02 15.81 -2.22
C THR A 26 9.75 14.53 -3.00
N HIS A 27 8.60 14.41 -3.68
CA HIS A 27 8.18 13.21 -4.43
C HIS A 27 7.66 13.58 -5.82
N VAL A 28 6.34 13.68 -6.04
CA VAL A 28 5.73 13.93 -7.38
C VAL A 28 6.29 15.17 -8.09
N PHE A 29 6.75 16.17 -7.34
CA PHE A 29 7.36 17.38 -7.89
C PHE A 29 8.85 17.52 -7.55
N ASN A 30 9.54 16.41 -7.27
CA ASN A 30 10.95 16.43 -6.91
C ASN A 30 11.82 16.79 -8.13
N PRO A 31 12.56 17.91 -8.10
CA PRO A 31 13.40 18.33 -9.22
C PRO A 31 14.67 17.49 -9.39
N ASP A 32 15.07 16.75 -8.35
CA ASP A 32 16.29 15.93 -8.36
C ASP A 32 16.06 14.53 -8.93
N TRP A 33 14.79 14.12 -9.09
CA TRP A 33 14.43 12.86 -9.72
C TRP A 33 14.46 12.99 -11.24
N THR A 34 14.87 11.93 -11.92
CA THR A 34 14.75 11.90 -13.39
C THR A 34 13.28 11.98 -13.80
N PRO A 35 12.93 12.62 -14.94
CA PRO A 35 11.55 12.71 -15.41
C PRO A 35 10.84 11.35 -15.51
N HIS A 36 11.59 10.28 -15.74
CA HIS A 36 11.05 8.93 -15.81
C HIS A 36 10.60 8.40 -14.44
N ALA A 37 11.30 8.71 -13.35
CA ALA A 37 10.87 8.31 -12.01
C ALA A 37 9.55 9.00 -11.61
N LEU A 38 9.36 10.26 -12.01
CA LEU A 38 8.14 11.02 -11.74
C LEU A 38 6.90 10.37 -12.38
N ILE A 39 7.00 9.91 -13.64
CA ILE A 39 5.87 9.25 -14.30
C ILE A 39 5.55 7.90 -13.63
N HIS A 40 6.56 7.14 -13.19
CA HIS A 40 6.35 5.88 -12.46
C HIS A 40 5.66 6.10 -11.12
N GLU A 41 6.03 7.14 -10.37
CA GLU A 41 5.39 7.47 -9.10
C GLU A 41 3.91 7.82 -9.31
N VAL A 42 3.61 8.76 -10.21
CA VAL A 42 2.22 9.15 -10.49
C VAL A 42 1.41 7.98 -11.04
N TRP A 43 2.00 7.16 -11.92
CA TRP A 43 1.36 5.96 -12.45
C TRP A 43 1.02 4.97 -11.33
N GLN A 44 1.96 4.69 -10.41
CA GLN A 44 1.74 3.84 -9.25
C GLN A 44 0.56 4.36 -8.39
N LEU A 45 0.54 5.66 -8.08
CA LEU A 45 -0.53 6.27 -7.29
C LEU A 45 -1.92 6.11 -7.95
N PHE A 46 -2.03 6.40 -9.24
CA PHE A 46 -3.29 6.25 -9.97
C PHE A 46 -3.74 4.80 -10.06
N THR A 47 -2.82 3.86 -10.32
CA THR A 47 -3.12 2.43 -10.37
C THR A 47 -3.61 1.92 -9.02
N ASN A 48 -2.88 2.22 -7.94
CA ASN A 48 -3.25 1.79 -6.59
C ASN A 48 -4.60 2.38 -6.16
N SER A 49 -4.83 3.67 -6.41
CA SER A 49 -6.10 4.32 -6.09
C SER A 49 -7.28 3.75 -6.87
N SER A 50 -7.10 3.45 -8.15
CA SER A 50 -8.13 2.83 -9.00
C SER A 50 -8.48 1.41 -8.53
N LEU A 51 -7.47 0.61 -8.15
CA LEU A 51 -7.67 -0.70 -7.54
C LEU A 51 -8.34 -0.59 -6.16
N GLY A 52 -8.08 0.48 -5.41
CA GLY A 52 -8.78 0.80 -4.17
C GLY A 52 -10.27 0.99 -4.37
N ILE A 53 -10.67 1.80 -5.36
CA ILE A 53 -12.07 2.00 -5.74
C ILE A 53 -12.72 0.66 -6.14
N LEU A 54 -12.01 -0.15 -6.95
CA LEU A 54 -12.47 -1.49 -7.30
C LEU A 54 -12.66 -2.37 -6.05
N CYS A 55 -11.71 -2.35 -5.11
CA CYS A 55 -11.81 -3.11 -3.87
C CYS A 55 -13.01 -2.69 -3.01
N LEU A 56 -13.30 -1.39 -2.92
CA LEU A 56 -14.49 -0.91 -2.20
C LEU A 56 -15.79 -1.40 -2.87
N TRP A 57 -15.89 -1.32 -4.19
CA TRP A 57 -17.04 -1.85 -4.92
C TRP A 57 -17.19 -3.37 -4.74
N LEU A 58 -16.09 -4.12 -4.89
CA LEU A 58 -16.08 -5.57 -4.67
C LEU A 58 -16.51 -5.94 -3.24
N THR A 59 -16.06 -5.18 -2.23
CA THR A 59 -16.33 -5.44 -0.81
C THR A 59 -17.77 -5.10 -0.41
N TRP A 60 -18.23 -3.90 -0.76
CA TRP A 60 -19.49 -3.36 -0.27
C TRP A 60 -20.67 -3.72 -1.18
N ASN A 61 -20.48 -3.71 -2.50
CA ASN A 61 -21.54 -3.97 -3.46
C ASN A 61 -21.60 -5.45 -3.90
N GLN A 62 -20.46 -6.09 -4.13
CA GLN A 62 -20.42 -7.47 -4.64
C GLN A 62 -20.22 -8.53 -3.54
N GLY A 63 -19.88 -8.14 -2.32
CA GLY A 63 -19.58 -9.07 -1.22
C GLY A 63 -18.35 -9.96 -1.44
N LYS A 64 -17.46 -9.62 -2.40
CA LYS A 64 -16.29 -10.41 -2.78
C LYS A 64 -15.09 -10.15 -1.86
N ILE A 65 -15.24 -10.51 -0.58
CA ILE A 65 -14.27 -10.21 0.48
C ILE A 65 -12.87 -10.79 0.22
N ILE A 66 -12.78 -12.09 -0.12
CA ILE A 66 -11.49 -12.75 -0.38
C ILE A 66 -10.75 -12.07 -1.53
N LEU A 67 -11.43 -11.79 -2.64
CA LEU A 67 -10.81 -11.14 -3.80
C LEU A 67 -10.30 -9.74 -3.46
N SER A 68 -11.11 -8.92 -2.78
CA SER A 68 -10.68 -7.58 -2.34
C SER A 68 -9.50 -7.63 -1.37
N THR A 69 -9.48 -8.63 -0.48
CA THR A 69 -8.38 -8.85 0.47
C THR A 69 -7.09 -9.21 -0.27
N VAL A 70 -7.15 -10.13 -1.24
CA VAL A 70 -5.98 -10.55 -2.04
C VAL A 70 -5.43 -9.39 -2.87
N ILE A 71 -6.29 -8.61 -3.55
CA ILE A 71 -5.84 -7.43 -4.30
C ILE A 71 -5.15 -6.43 -3.35
N SER A 72 -5.75 -6.16 -2.19
CA SER A 72 -5.17 -5.22 -1.22
C SER A 72 -3.85 -5.75 -0.63
N LEU A 73 -3.70 -7.06 -0.45
CA LEU A 73 -2.44 -7.71 -0.06
C LEU A 73 -1.38 -7.58 -1.15
N PHE A 74 -1.73 -7.67 -2.43
CA PHE A 74 -0.78 -7.45 -3.51
C PHE A 74 -0.26 -6.01 -3.54
N ILE A 75 -1.15 -5.02 -3.36
CA ILE A 75 -0.75 -3.61 -3.33
C ILE A 75 0.13 -3.30 -2.12
N THR A 76 -0.26 -3.76 -0.94
CA THR A 76 0.46 -3.44 0.30
C THR A 76 1.71 -4.31 0.49
N GLY A 77 1.65 -5.56 0.06
CA GLY A 77 2.78 -6.49 0.08
C GLY A 77 3.84 -6.16 -0.95
N SER A 78 3.49 -5.62 -2.12
CA SER A 78 4.49 -5.23 -3.13
C SER A 78 5.41 -4.13 -2.62
N PHE A 79 4.90 -3.17 -1.85
CA PHE A 79 5.74 -2.18 -1.16
C PHE A 79 6.76 -2.85 -0.22
N LEU A 80 6.33 -3.81 0.60
CA LEU A 80 7.24 -4.51 1.52
C LEU A 80 8.29 -5.34 0.78
N ILE A 81 7.91 -5.98 -0.32
CA ILE A 81 8.83 -6.72 -1.17
C ILE A 81 9.84 -5.76 -1.83
N ALA A 82 9.38 -4.62 -2.35
CA ALA A 82 10.26 -3.59 -2.91
C ALA A 82 11.24 -3.09 -1.84
N PHE A 83 10.75 -2.72 -0.64
CA PHE A 83 11.60 -2.29 0.47
C PHE A 83 12.65 -3.35 0.84
N ALA A 84 12.26 -4.63 0.91
CA ALA A 84 13.18 -5.72 1.24
C ALA A 84 14.25 -5.96 0.17
N LEU A 85 13.97 -5.62 -1.10
CA LEU A 85 14.84 -5.82 -2.25
C LEU A 85 15.53 -4.53 -2.71
N GLN A 86 15.35 -3.41 -2.02
CA GLN A 86 15.74 -2.08 -2.51
C GLN A 86 17.22 -1.99 -2.89
N ASP A 87 18.10 -2.64 -2.13
CA ASP A 87 19.54 -2.64 -2.39
C ASP A 87 19.93 -3.30 -3.71
N THR A 88 19.10 -4.22 -4.23
CA THR A 88 19.38 -4.96 -5.48
C THR A 88 19.23 -4.11 -6.75
N TYR A 89 18.48 -3.02 -6.66
CA TYR A 89 18.19 -2.12 -7.78
C TYR A 89 18.50 -0.65 -7.47
N GLY A 90 19.19 -0.39 -6.35
CA GLY A 90 19.57 0.97 -5.92
C GLY A 90 18.41 1.81 -5.37
N GLY A 91 17.34 1.19 -4.89
CA GLY A 91 16.24 1.87 -4.22
C GLY A 91 16.60 2.32 -2.81
N SER A 92 15.85 3.29 -2.28
CA SER A 92 16.03 3.80 -0.91
C SER A 92 14.78 4.56 -0.46
N MET A 93 14.45 4.47 0.83
CA MET A 93 13.45 5.31 1.49
C MET A 93 14.05 6.56 2.17
N LYS A 94 15.36 6.78 2.02
CA LYS A 94 16.04 7.97 2.55
C LYS A 94 15.83 9.16 1.62
N PHE A 95 15.63 10.33 2.21
CA PHE A 95 15.68 11.60 1.51
C PHE A 95 17.12 11.91 1.06
N LEU A 96 17.28 12.90 0.19
CA LEU A 96 18.58 13.31 -0.33
C LEU A 96 19.53 13.86 0.75
N ASP A 97 18.97 14.37 1.85
CA ASP A 97 19.73 14.79 3.04
C ASP A 97 20.17 13.60 3.92
N GLY A 98 19.86 12.37 3.51
CA GLY A 98 20.15 11.13 4.21
C GLY A 98 19.19 10.80 5.35
N SER A 99 18.24 11.68 5.65
CA SER A 99 17.22 11.43 6.67
C SER A 99 16.21 10.38 6.20
N GLU A 100 15.53 9.73 7.15
CA GLU A 100 14.49 8.76 6.88
C GLU A 100 13.36 8.93 7.89
N LYS A 101 12.11 8.83 7.43
CA LYS A 101 10.96 8.84 8.33
C LYS A 101 10.87 7.51 9.06
N THR A 102 11.36 7.50 10.30
CA THR A 102 11.33 6.35 11.17
C THR A 102 10.45 6.56 12.40
N LEU A 103 9.94 5.47 12.94
CA LEU A 103 9.24 5.39 14.22
C LEU A 103 9.82 4.22 15.00
N LEU A 104 10.31 4.46 16.23
CA LEU A 104 10.99 3.46 17.05
C LEU A 104 12.17 2.75 16.34
N GLY A 105 12.85 3.44 15.43
CA GLY A 105 13.97 2.89 14.67
C GLY A 105 13.59 2.10 13.41
N PHE A 106 12.30 1.98 13.09
CA PHE A 106 11.82 1.32 11.87
C PHE A 106 11.22 2.32 10.89
N ASN A 107 11.36 2.07 9.59
CA ASN A 107 10.73 2.88 8.55
C ASN A 107 9.19 2.94 8.75
N ILE A 108 8.61 4.14 8.67
CA ILE A 108 7.18 4.34 8.92
C ILE A 108 6.29 3.62 7.89
N GLY A 109 6.76 3.50 6.64
CA GLY A 109 6.11 2.73 5.60
C GLY A 109 6.08 1.25 5.95
N VAL A 110 7.20 0.69 6.39
CA VAL A 110 7.26 -0.73 6.83
C VAL A 110 6.29 -1.00 7.98
N ILE A 111 6.20 -0.10 8.96
CA ILE A 111 5.22 -0.23 10.05
C ILE A 111 3.79 -0.15 9.51
N GLY A 112 3.48 0.88 8.72
CA GLY A 112 2.14 1.13 8.17
C GLY A 112 1.66 -0.03 7.30
N PHE A 113 2.40 -0.34 6.24
CA PHE A 113 2.09 -1.42 5.31
C PHE A 113 2.17 -2.81 5.98
N GLY A 114 3.16 -3.04 6.85
CA GLY A 114 3.29 -4.29 7.60
C GLY A 114 2.09 -4.57 8.49
N SER A 115 1.60 -3.57 9.22
CA SER A 115 0.40 -3.71 10.06
C SER A 115 -0.85 -4.05 9.23
N VAL A 116 -1.00 -3.44 8.05
CA VAL A 116 -2.12 -3.72 7.14
C VAL A 116 -2.01 -5.11 6.53
N VAL A 117 -0.82 -5.55 6.12
CA VAL A 117 -0.61 -6.91 5.60
C VAL A 117 -0.97 -7.96 6.66
N ILE A 118 -0.59 -7.76 7.92
CA ILE A 118 -0.98 -8.66 9.02
C ILE A 118 -2.50 -8.68 9.19
N LEU A 119 -3.13 -7.50 9.25
CA LEU A 119 -4.58 -7.38 9.39
C LEU A 119 -5.33 -8.08 8.25
N LEU A 120 -4.92 -7.86 7.00
CA LEU A 120 -5.52 -8.49 5.82
C LEU A 120 -5.23 -9.99 5.77
N GLY A 121 -4.07 -10.44 6.23
CA GLY A 121 -3.76 -11.86 6.37
C GLY A 121 -4.70 -12.58 7.34
N LEU A 122 -5.03 -11.94 8.47
CA LEU A 122 -6.04 -12.44 9.41
C LEU A 122 -7.43 -12.50 8.75
N VAL A 123 -7.83 -11.44 8.04
CA VAL A 123 -9.10 -11.43 7.30
C VAL A 123 -9.17 -12.60 6.31
N LEU A 124 -8.11 -12.78 5.51
CA LEU A 124 -8.04 -13.85 4.51
C LEU A 124 -8.15 -15.22 5.16
N PHE A 125 -7.41 -15.46 6.25
CA PHE A 125 -7.43 -16.73 6.98
C PHE A 125 -8.84 -17.07 7.50
N PHE A 126 -9.51 -16.12 8.16
CA PHE A 126 -10.83 -16.36 8.74
C PHE A 126 -11.92 -16.53 7.68
N GLU A 127 -11.90 -15.72 6.62
CA GLU A 127 -12.88 -15.83 5.53
C GLU A 127 -12.69 -17.12 4.73
N TYR A 128 -11.44 -17.54 4.50
CA TYR A 128 -11.15 -18.82 3.85
C TYR A 128 -11.66 -20.00 4.70
N ARG A 129 -11.39 -19.97 6.01
CA ARG A 129 -11.87 -21.04 6.92
C ARG A 129 -13.39 -21.11 6.93
N LYS A 130 -14.08 -19.98 7.05
CA LYS A 130 -15.55 -19.89 7.06
C LYS A 130 -16.19 -20.46 5.79
N ASN A 131 -15.56 -20.28 4.63
CA ASN A 131 -16.10 -20.77 3.36
C ASN A 131 -15.89 -22.28 3.13
N ASN A 132 -15.03 -22.93 3.94
CA ASN A 132 -14.68 -24.34 3.82
C ASN A 132 -15.17 -25.20 5.01
N THR A 133 -16.02 -24.63 5.87
CA THR A 133 -16.70 -25.31 6.99
C THR A 133 -18.20 -25.22 6.81
#